data_AF-A0A5M6I994-F1
#
_entry.id   AF-A0A5M6I994-F1
#
_cell.length_a   1.000
_cell.length_b   1.000
_cell.length_c   1.000
_cell.angle_alpha   90.00
_cell.angle_beta   90.00
_cell.angle_gamma   90.00
#
_symmetry.space_group_name_H-M   'P 1'
#
loop_
_entity.id
_entity.type
_entity.pdbx_description
1 polymer ?
#
loop_
_entity_poly.entity_id
_entity_poly.type
_entity_poly.pdbx_seq_one_letter_code
_entity_poly.pdbx_strand_id
1 'polypeptide(L)'
;MASTTQAEARARRAGGRSFGRRDVIIARTVALVGLVLLVIGGVRLSAELPRIPALQFVTTAADRIQADDPALRAAARETALTLFDAIPPAARTNDVLRRYAGLRLMIAKDVAAGGRLGDAGAEAGPDEAGREGPGREEAARAADLARQALLHDPVDPLAWIYLAHATSLEQGGAHGGTGTTEPSAAGRAFRYLDASYDLAPVEPELAAYRMRLALDLYERWSGRTLTKMGRDLRALLRMDGRDPAVQAFRDGLTRDPGLLRLSRILTQRDPALRARWRALMGPGREGG
;
A
#
# COMPACT_ATOMS: atom_id res chain seq x y z
N MET A 1 72.72 1.99 12.00
CA MET A 1 72.08 1.50 13.24
C MET A 1 71.79 2.68 14.15
N ALA A 2 70.58 3.25 14.06
CA ALA A 2 69.95 4.18 15.00
C ALA A 2 68.62 4.67 14.37
N SER A 3 67.53 3.89 14.46
CA SER A 3 66.19 4.39 14.05
C SER A 3 65.00 3.69 14.72
N THR A 4 65.20 2.64 15.50
CA THR A 4 64.11 1.88 16.12
C THR A 4 63.55 2.51 17.41
N THR A 5 64.30 3.40 18.08
CA THR A 5 63.92 3.96 19.38
C THR A 5 62.97 5.17 19.31
N GLN A 6 62.83 5.85 18.17
CA GLN A 6 61.88 6.98 18.04
C GLN A 6 60.45 6.54 17.68
N ALA A 7 60.26 5.36 17.07
CA ALA A 7 58.94 4.83 16.74
C ALA A 7 58.20 4.32 17.99
N GLU A 8 58.89 3.63 18.92
CA GLU A 8 58.29 3.20 20.18
C GLU A 8 57.96 4.35 21.14
N ALA A 9 58.72 5.46 21.08
CA ALA A 9 58.43 6.65 21.88
C ALA A 9 57.15 7.40 21.42
N ARG A 10 56.79 7.31 20.13
CA ARG A 10 55.52 7.87 19.62
C ARG A 10 54.32 6.97 19.92
N ALA A 11 54.48 5.65 19.92
CA ALA A 11 53.41 4.72 20.29
C ALA A 11 53.00 4.85 21.77
N ARG A 12 53.94 5.17 22.68
CA ARG A 12 53.63 5.39 24.11
C ARG A 12 53.00 6.73 24.44
N ARG A 13 52.99 7.71 23.54
CA ARG A 13 52.26 8.99 23.72
C ARG A 13 50.82 8.96 23.24
N ALA A 14 50.40 7.92 22.53
CA ALA A 14 48.99 7.59 22.33
C ALA A 14 48.45 6.75 23.52
N GLY A 15 49.02 6.97 24.71
CA GLY A 15 48.54 6.43 25.96
C GLY A 15 47.06 6.74 26.09
N GLY A 16 46.26 5.68 26.03
CA GLY A 16 44.83 5.73 26.21
C GLY A 16 44.53 6.57 27.44
N ARG A 17 43.76 7.65 27.24
CA ARG A 17 43.05 8.26 28.34
C ARG A 17 42.19 7.15 28.91
N SER A 18 42.61 6.57 30.03
CA SER A 18 41.73 5.74 30.82
C SER A 18 40.55 6.63 31.17
N PHE A 19 39.39 6.35 30.59
CA PHE A 19 38.14 6.98 31.01
C PHE A 19 38.06 6.73 32.51
N GLY A 20 38.22 7.79 33.31
CA GLY A 20 38.12 7.66 34.74
C GLY A 20 36.72 7.15 35.08
N ARG A 21 36.52 6.55 36.25
CA ARG A 21 35.17 6.19 36.72
C ARG A 21 34.19 7.35 36.56
N ARG A 22 34.66 8.60 36.71
CA ARG A 22 33.88 9.82 36.46
C ARG A 22 33.39 9.95 35.01
N ASP A 23 34.23 9.69 34.01
CA ASP A 23 33.84 9.85 32.60
C ASP A 23 32.86 8.75 32.16
N VAL A 24 33.00 7.54 32.70
CA VAL A 24 32.04 6.44 32.48
C VAL A 24 30.69 6.77 33.13
N ILE A 25 30.69 7.36 34.32
CA ILE A 25 29.47 7.82 34.99
C ILE A 25 28.82 8.93 34.16
N ILE A 26 29.57 9.94 33.71
CA ILE A 26 29.05 11.03 32.87
C ILE A 26 28.46 10.50 31.57
N ALA A 27 29.15 9.60 30.87
CA ALA A 27 28.66 9.00 29.63
C ALA A 27 27.35 8.21 29.84
N ARG A 28 27.24 7.46 30.95
CA ARG A 28 26.01 6.73 31.32
C ARG A 28 24.88 7.69 31.68
N THR A 29 25.17 8.76 32.42
CA THR A 29 24.16 9.78 32.75
C THR A 29 23.67 10.48 31.50
N VAL A 30 24.55 10.85 30.57
CA VAL A 30 24.17 11.46 29.29
C VAL A 30 23.35 10.49 28.43
N ALA A 31 23.73 9.21 28.37
CA ALA A 31 22.95 8.19 27.65
C ALA A 31 21.56 7.99 28.29
N LEU A 32 21.47 7.97 29.62
CA LEU A 32 20.21 7.85 30.34
C LEU A 32 19.32 9.09 30.10
N VAL A 33 19.90 10.29 30.16
CA VAL A 33 19.18 11.55 29.86
C VAL A 33 18.71 11.56 28.40
N GLY A 34 19.54 11.11 27.46
CA GLY A 34 19.17 10.97 26.05
C GLY A 34 18.02 9.97 25.85
N LEU A 35 18.06 8.83 26.53
CA LEU A 35 16.97 7.84 26.52
C LEU A 35 15.69 8.43 27.09
N VAL A 36 15.77 9.12 28.23
CA VAL A 36 14.62 9.79 28.87
C VAL A 36 14.04 10.87 27.96
N LEU A 37 14.87 11.67 27.30
CA LEU A 37 14.41 12.67 26.32
C LEU A 37 13.77 12.04 25.09
N LEU A 38 14.26 10.90 24.60
CA LEU A 38 13.64 10.15 23.50
C LEU A 38 12.29 9.56 23.92
N VAL A 39 12.19 9.01 25.14
CA VAL A 39 10.93 8.48 25.69
C VAL A 39 9.93 9.61 25.92
N ILE A 40 10.34 10.73 26.53
CA ILE A 40 9.48 11.90 26.73
C ILE A 40 9.07 12.49 25.38
N GLY A 41 10.00 12.61 24.43
CA GLY A 41 9.72 13.06 23.07
C GLY A 41 8.71 12.16 22.37
N GLY A 42 8.87 10.84 22.44
CA GLY A 42 7.94 9.86 21.90
C GLY A 42 6.56 9.92 22.57
N VAL A 43 6.51 9.99 23.90
CA VAL A 43 5.26 10.09 24.67
C VAL A 43 4.53 11.40 24.41
N ARG A 44 5.24 12.53 24.34
CA ARG A 44 4.63 13.82 23.97
C ARG A 44 4.16 13.84 22.52
N LEU A 45 4.92 13.25 21.60
CA LEU A 45 4.48 13.13 20.21
C LEU A 45 3.17 12.34 20.14
N SER A 46 3.09 11.20 20.85
CA SER A 46 1.87 10.39 20.97
C SER A 46 0.69 11.12 21.63
N ALA A 47 0.96 11.99 22.61
CA ALA A 47 -0.05 12.80 23.27
C ALA A 47 -0.58 13.97 22.40
N GLU A 48 0.19 14.42 21.42
CA GLU A 48 -0.20 15.46 20.45
C GLU A 48 -0.94 14.86 19.23
N LEU A 49 -0.83 13.55 18.96
CA LEU A 49 -1.52 12.87 17.85
C LEU A 49 -3.04 13.11 17.79
N PRO A 50 -3.79 13.17 18.92
CA PRO A 50 -5.23 13.46 18.90
C PRO A 50 -5.57 14.88 18.41
N ARG A 51 -4.59 15.80 18.38
CA ARG A 51 -4.78 17.18 17.92
C ARG A 51 -4.46 17.35 16.43
N ILE A 52 -3.81 16.36 15.82
CA ILE A 52 -3.51 16.38 14.39
C ILE A 52 -4.78 15.93 13.65
N PRO A 53 -5.30 16.72 12.69
CA PRO A 53 -6.41 16.28 11.85
C PRO A 53 -6.09 14.93 11.20
N ALA A 54 -7.03 13.99 11.21
CA ALA A 54 -6.78 12.61 10.73
C ALA A 54 -6.15 12.57 9.33
N LEU A 55 -6.58 13.48 8.44
CA LEU A 55 -6.04 13.62 7.09
C LEU A 55 -4.53 13.93 7.06
N GLN A 56 -4.07 14.80 7.96
CA GLN A 56 -2.66 15.16 8.08
C GLN A 56 -1.86 14.04 8.72
N PHE A 57 -2.43 13.34 9.70
CA PHE A 57 -1.78 12.18 10.31
C PHE A 57 -1.55 11.08 9.28
N VAL A 58 -2.57 10.68 8.50
CA VAL A 58 -2.43 9.61 7.50
C VAL A 58 -1.44 9.98 6.42
N THR A 59 -1.44 11.24 5.96
CA THR A 59 -0.50 11.70 4.94
C THR A 59 0.94 11.67 5.46
N THR A 60 1.18 12.12 6.70
CA THR A 60 2.51 12.14 7.32
C THR A 60 2.98 10.76 7.79
N ALA A 61 2.05 9.86 8.11
CA ALA A 61 2.32 8.50 8.57
C ALA A 61 2.23 7.43 7.46
N ALA A 62 2.03 7.81 6.19
CA ALA A 62 1.84 6.88 5.09
C ALA A 62 2.97 5.83 5.00
N ASP A 63 4.22 6.26 5.15
CA ASP A 63 5.39 5.38 5.15
C ASP A 63 5.38 4.41 6.34
N ARG A 64 4.90 4.84 7.52
CA ARG A 64 4.78 4.00 8.71
C ARG A 64 3.65 2.98 8.57
N ILE A 65 2.55 3.39 7.96
CA ILE A 65 1.39 2.53 7.65
C ILE A 65 1.75 1.44 6.60
N GLN A 66 2.83 1.65 5.84
CA GLN A 66 3.37 0.71 4.86
C GLN A 66 4.75 0.14 5.26
N ALA A 67 5.25 0.43 6.47
CA ALA A 67 6.60 0.07 6.88
C ALA A 67 6.79 -1.44 6.98
N ASP A 68 8.01 -1.92 6.75
CA ASP A 68 8.35 -3.34 6.83
C ASP A 68 8.16 -3.93 8.25
N ASP A 69 8.32 -3.10 9.29
CA ASP A 69 8.07 -3.49 10.69
C ASP A 69 6.56 -3.69 10.95
N PRO A 70 6.10 -4.94 11.22
CA PRO A 70 4.68 -5.23 11.45
C PRO A 70 4.11 -4.54 12.68
N ALA A 71 4.90 -4.35 13.74
CA ALA A 71 4.43 -3.74 14.99
C ALA A 71 4.22 -2.23 14.81
N LEU A 72 5.18 -1.54 14.18
CA LEU A 72 5.06 -0.13 13.82
C LEU A 72 3.86 0.10 12.88
N ARG A 73 3.68 -0.79 11.90
CA ARG A 73 2.57 -0.76 10.95
C ARG A 73 1.22 -0.90 11.64
N ALA A 74 1.08 -1.88 12.54
CA ALA A 74 -0.15 -2.11 13.30
C ALA A 74 -0.51 -0.91 14.18
N ALA A 75 0.45 -0.38 14.94
CA ALA A 75 0.23 0.77 15.81
C ALA A 75 -0.15 2.05 15.03
N ALA A 76 0.49 2.30 13.88
CA ALA A 76 0.16 3.44 13.03
C ALA A 76 -1.25 3.33 12.44
N ARG A 77 -1.69 2.12 12.06
CA ARG A 77 -3.04 1.87 11.55
C ARG A 77 -4.09 2.03 12.63
N GLU A 78 -3.87 1.45 13.81
CA GLU A 78 -4.78 1.60 14.96
C GLU A 78 -4.99 3.08 15.29
N THR A 79 -3.89 3.84 15.38
CA THR A 79 -3.96 5.30 15.61
C THR A 79 -4.77 6.00 14.53
N ALA A 80 -4.54 5.69 13.26
CA ALA A 80 -5.27 6.30 12.15
C ALA A 80 -6.77 5.96 12.19
N LEU A 81 -7.13 4.72 12.53
CA LEU A 81 -8.53 4.31 12.71
C LEU A 81 -9.20 5.10 13.82
N THR A 82 -8.58 5.21 15.00
CA THR A 82 -9.11 6.00 16.12
C THR A 82 -9.34 7.45 15.72
N LEU A 83 -8.41 8.05 14.96
CA LEU A 83 -8.56 9.43 14.50
C LEU A 83 -9.71 9.58 13.48
N PHE A 84 -9.90 8.64 12.56
CA PHE A 84 -11.04 8.68 11.63
C PHE A 84 -12.39 8.45 12.32
N ASP A 85 -12.43 7.52 13.27
CA ASP A 85 -13.66 7.22 14.04
C ASP A 85 -14.08 8.39 14.92
N ALA A 86 -13.13 9.18 15.42
CA ALA A 86 -13.40 10.40 16.17
C ALA A 86 -14.01 11.54 15.32
N ILE A 87 -13.91 11.50 13.98
CA ILE A 87 -14.53 12.52 13.12
C ILE A 87 -16.06 12.29 13.09
N PRO A 88 -16.86 13.29 13.49
CA PRO A 88 -18.32 13.18 13.47
C PRO A 88 -18.84 12.85 12.07
N PRO A 89 -19.85 11.97 11.90
CA PRO A 89 -20.36 11.59 10.57
C PRO A 89 -20.72 12.79 9.68
N ALA A 90 -21.32 13.83 10.25
CA ALA A 90 -21.69 15.06 9.51
C ALA A 90 -20.48 15.88 9.02
N ALA A 91 -19.29 15.68 9.58
CA ALA A 91 -18.06 16.38 9.21
C ALA A 91 -17.19 15.57 8.22
N ARG A 92 -17.61 14.35 7.83
CA ARG A 92 -16.85 13.50 6.92
C ARG A 92 -17.10 13.94 5.47
N THR A 93 -16.12 14.61 4.88
CA THR A 93 -16.13 14.97 3.46
C THR A 93 -15.78 13.77 2.57
N ASN A 94 -15.94 13.89 1.24
CA ASN A 94 -15.52 12.85 0.29
C ASN A 94 -14.07 12.39 0.55
N ASP A 95 -13.10 13.32 0.62
CA ASP A 95 -11.68 12.96 0.83
C ASP A 95 -11.44 12.20 2.15
N VAL A 96 -12.15 12.57 3.23
CA VAL A 96 -12.10 11.84 4.51
C VAL A 96 -12.62 10.43 4.34
N LEU A 97 -13.83 10.26 3.78
CA LEU A 97 -14.46 8.95 3.59
C LEU A 97 -13.63 8.06 2.67
N ARG A 98 -13.08 8.61 1.58
CA ARG A 98 -12.24 7.87 0.64
C ARG A 98 -10.94 7.40 1.29
N ARG A 99 -10.23 8.27 2.01
CA ARG A 99 -8.99 7.88 2.72
C ARG A 99 -9.27 6.87 3.82
N TYR A 100 -10.40 7.01 4.50
CA TYR A 100 -10.82 6.06 5.50
C TYR A 100 -11.13 4.68 4.88
N ALA A 101 -11.85 4.66 3.75
CA ALA A 101 -12.08 3.44 2.97
C ALA A 101 -10.77 2.80 2.52
N GLY A 102 -9.80 3.59 2.04
CA GLY A 102 -8.48 3.11 1.65
C GLY A 102 -7.70 2.45 2.80
N LEU A 103 -7.77 3.02 4.01
CA LEU A 103 -7.15 2.45 5.21
C LEU A 103 -7.81 1.11 5.60
N ARG A 104 -9.14 1.06 5.65
CA ARG A 104 -9.91 -0.17 5.93
C ARG A 104 -9.63 -1.27 4.90
N LEU A 105 -9.57 -0.89 3.61
CA LEU A 105 -9.23 -1.81 2.53
C LEU A 105 -7.80 -2.35 2.64
N MET A 106 -6.84 -1.52 3.06
CA MET A 106 -5.47 -1.97 3.29
C MET A 106 -5.39 -3.02 4.41
N ILE A 107 -6.15 -2.82 5.49
CA ILE A 107 -6.24 -3.80 6.58
C ILE A 107 -6.88 -5.09 6.07
N ALA A 108 -8.00 -5.00 5.33
CA ALA A 108 -8.66 -6.14 4.73
C ALA A 108 -7.73 -6.97 3.84
N LYS A 109 -6.92 -6.30 3.01
CA LYS A 109 -5.92 -6.95 2.15
C LYS A 109 -4.82 -7.64 2.95
N ASP A 110 -4.31 -7.00 3.99
CA ASP A 110 -3.26 -7.59 4.83
C ASP A 110 -3.77 -8.79 5.61
N VAL A 111 -5.01 -8.75 6.10
CA VAL A 111 -5.65 -9.92 6.73
C VAL A 111 -5.86 -11.05 5.70
N ALA A 112 -6.32 -10.72 4.49
CA ALA A 112 -6.47 -11.70 3.40
C ALA A 112 -5.12 -12.26 2.89
N ALA A 113 -4.03 -11.52 3.02
CA ALA A 113 -2.67 -12.00 2.72
C ALA A 113 -2.10 -12.83 3.89
N GLY A 114 -2.34 -12.40 5.13
CA GLY A 114 -1.95 -13.10 6.35
C GLY A 114 -2.64 -14.45 6.51
N GLY A 115 -3.93 -14.55 6.17
CA GLY A 115 -4.66 -15.83 6.13
C GLY A 115 -4.22 -16.77 4.99
N ARG A 116 -3.41 -16.30 4.03
CA ARG A 116 -2.75 -17.13 3.01
C ARG A 116 -1.35 -17.61 3.40
N LEU A 117 -0.75 -16.98 4.42
CA LEU A 117 0.61 -17.23 4.92
C LEU A 117 0.63 -17.80 6.35
N GLY A 118 -0.49 -17.72 7.08
CA GLY A 118 -0.71 -18.28 8.40
C GLY A 118 -1.20 -19.72 8.30
N ASP A 119 -0.47 -20.59 9.01
CA ASP A 119 -0.74 -22.00 9.31
C ASP A 119 -0.27 -23.08 8.33
N ALA A 120 1.06 -23.14 8.18
CA ALA A 120 1.75 -24.45 8.11
C ALA A 120 1.84 -25.15 9.50
N GLY A 121 0.93 -24.87 10.45
CA GLY A 121 1.08 -25.37 11.82
C GLY A 121 -0.10 -25.24 12.81
N ALA A 122 -1.28 -24.73 12.44
CA ALA A 122 -2.45 -24.80 13.31
C ALA A 122 -3.70 -25.13 12.50
N GLU A 123 -4.51 -26.03 13.05
CA GLU A 123 -5.67 -26.67 12.44
C GLU A 123 -6.86 -25.70 12.27
N ALA A 124 -6.72 -24.64 11.48
CA ALA A 124 -7.86 -23.93 10.93
C ALA A 124 -8.04 -24.43 9.50
N GLY A 125 -9.01 -25.35 9.30
CA GLY A 125 -9.34 -25.85 7.97
C GLY A 125 -9.69 -24.70 7.00
N PRO A 126 -9.49 -24.89 5.68
CA PRO A 126 -9.76 -23.88 4.64
C PRO A 126 -11.21 -23.35 4.61
N ASP A 127 -12.08 -23.96 5.41
CA ASP A 127 -13.50 -23.75 5.52
C ASP A 127 -13.90 -22.74 6.61
N GLU A 128 -13.08 -22.47 7.63
CA GLU A 128 -13.45 -21.56 8.73
C GLU A 128 -12.80 -20.17 8.62
N ALA A 129 -11.56 -20.07 8.12
CA ALA A 129 -10.91 -18.78 7.87
C ALA A 129 -11.61 -17.94 6.77
N GLY A 130 -12.45 -18.59 5.97
CA GLY A 130 -13.16 -18.02 4.83
C GLY A 130 -14.67 -17.92 4.99
N ARG A 131 -15.27 -18.00 6.19
CA ARG A 131 -16.73 -17.78 6.35
C ARG A 131 -17.07 -16.42 6.94
N GLU A 132 -16.39 -15.98 7.99
CA GLU A 132 -16.67 -14.69 8.67
C GLU A 132 -15.38 -14.10 9.29
N GLY A 133 -14.29 -14.05 8.52
CA GLY A 133 -13.01 -13.57 9.03
C GLY A 133 -12.96 -12.03 9.18
N PRO A 134 -12.13 -11.49 10.09
CA PRO A 134 -11.94 -10.05 10.29
C PRO A 134 -11.58 -9.28 9.01
N GLY A 135 -10.98 -9.94 8.01
CA GLY A 135 -10.70 -9.34 6.71
C GLY A 135 -11.96 -9.02 5.88
N ARG A 136 -13.02 -9.82 6.00
CA ARG A 136 -14.30 -9.57 5.31
C ARG A 136 -15.05 -8.41 5.95
N GLU A 137 -15.02 -8.31 7.27
CA GLU A 137 -15.63 -7.20 7.98
C GLU A 137 -14.95 -5.87 7.61
N GLU A 138 -13.62 -5.85 7.57
CA GLU A 138 -12.86 -4.67 7.14
C GLU A 138 -13.11 -4.33 5.66
N ALA A 139 -13.30 -5.34 4.80
CA ALA A 139 -13.72 -5.12 3.42
C ALA A 139 -15.13 -4.51 3.34
N ALA A 140 -16.10 -5.02 4.10
CA ALA A 140 -17.46 -4.50 4.13
C ALA A 140 -17.49 -3.03 4.61
N ARG A 141 -16.75 -2.72 5.68
CA ARG A 141 -16.56 -1.34 6.17
C ARG A 141 -15.94 -0.44 5.09
N ALA A 142 -14.94 -0.92 4.38
CA ALA A 142 -14.34 -0.18 3.26
C ALA A 142 -15.35 0.06 2.12
N ALA A 143 -16.18 -0.93 1.79
CA ALA A 143 -17.24 -0.79 0.77
C ALA A 143 -18.31 0.22 1.19
N ASP A 144 -18.76 0.21 2.45
CA ASP A 144 -19.71 1.18 2.99
C ASP A 144 -19.15 2.61 2.93
N LEU A 145 -17.91 2.81 3.36
CA LEU A 145 -17.24 4.11 3.32
C LEU A 145 -17.04 4.61 1.87
N ALA A 146 -16.66 3.72 0.95
CA ALA A 146 -16.53 4.05 -0.46
C ALA A 146 -17.88 4.40 -1.10
N ARG A 147 -18.96 3.70 -0.74
CA ARG A 147 -20.32 4.05 -1.16
C ARG A 147 -20.72 5.43 -0.64
N GLN A 148 -20.44 5.74 0.63
CA GLN A 148 -20.70 7.06 1.19
C GLN A 148 -19.90 8.14 0.47
N ALA A 149 -18.61 7.91 0.20
CA ALA A 149 -17.76 8.82 -0.58
C ALA A 149 -18.39 9.13 -1.96
N LEU A 150 -18.89 8.11 -2.65
CA LEU A 150 -19.57 8.25 -3.93
C LEU A 150 -20.94 8.96 -3.86
N LEU A 151 -21.60 8.99 -2.71
CA LEU A 151 -22.79 9.84 -2.52
C LEU A 151 -22.42 11.34 -2.50
N HIS A 152 -21.21 11.67 -2.03
CA HIS A 152 -20.70 13.04 -2.06
C HIS A 152 -20.10 13.42 -3.41
N ASP A 153 -19.40 12.50 -4.06
CA ASP A 153 -18.76 12.70 -5.36
C ASP A 153 -18.89 11.43 -6.23
N PRO A 154 -19.94 11.35 -7.06
CA PRO A 154 -20.21 10.16 -7.88
C PRO A 154 -19.16 9.91 -8.97
N VAL A 155 -18.29 10.88 -9.27
CA VAL A 155 -17.28 10.77 -10.33
C VAL A 155 -15.89 10.47 -9.79
N ASP A 156 -15.70 10.33 -8.48
CA ASP A 156 -14.39 9.99 -7.87
C ASP A 156 -13.96 8.57 -8.28
N PRO A 157 -12.96 8.44 -9.17
CA PRO A 157 -12.55 7.14 -9.69
C PRO A 157 -11.92 6.25 -8.63
N LEU A 158 -11.23 6.84 -7.66
CA LEU A 158 -10.53 6.08 -6.63
C LEU A 158 -11.53 5.50 -5.63
N ALA A 159 -12.60 6.22 -5.32
CA ALA A 159 -13.72 5.67 -4.54
C ALA A 159 -14.40 4.49 -5.26
N TRP A 160 -14.61 4.57 -6.59
CA TRP A 160 -15.11 3.43 -7.39
C TRP A 160 -14.17 2.22 -7.35
N ILE A 161 -12.85 2.43 -7.46
CA ILE A 161 -11.87 1.33 -7.38
C ILE A 161 -11.85 0.70 -5.99
N TYR A 162 -11.92 1.51 -4.93
CA TYR A 162 -11.98 0.99 -3.56
C TYR A 162 -13.25 0.17 -3.33
N LEU A 163 -14.40 0.65 -3.82
CA LEU A 163 -15.65 -0.11 -3.77
C LEU A 163 -15.53 -1.43 -4.54
N ALA A 164 -14.95 -1.41 -5.74
CA ALA A 164 -14.72 -2.61 -6.54
C ALA A 164 -13.87 -3.65 -5.79
N HIS A 165 -12.74 -3.22 -5.21
CA HIS A 165 -11.82 -4.12 -4.52
C HIS A 165 -12.38 -4.63 -3.19
N ALA A 166 -13.04 -3.77 -2.42
CA ALA A 166 -13.73 -4.19 -1.20
C ALA A 166 -14.79 -5.26 -1.51
N THR A 167 -15.61 -5.03 -2.55
CA THR A 167 -16.63 -5.99 -2.99
C THR A 167 -16.02 -7.33 -3.45
N SER A 168 -14.82 -7.33 -4.05
CA SER A 168 -14.16 -8.60 -4.42
C SER A 168 -13.60 -9.37 -3.22
N LEU A 169 -13.21 -8.67 -2.14
CA LEU A 169 -12.67 -9.29 -0.93
C LEU A 169 -13.75 -9.88 -0.02
N GLU A 170 -14.96 -9.30 0.01
CA GLU A 170 -16.10 -9.77 0.83
C GLU A 170 -16.42 -11.27 0.64
N GLN A 171 -16.10 -11.88 -0.50
CA GLN A 171 -16.44 -13.29 -0.78
C GLN A 171 -15.24 -14.24 -0.98
N GLY A 172 -14.00 -13.80 -0.72
CA GLY A 172 -12.84 -14.71 -0.69
C GLY A 172 -12.31 -15.18 -2.05
N GLY A 173 -12.30 -14.30 -3.06
CA GLY A 173 -11.80 -14.63 -4.39
C GLY A 173 -12.87 -15.26 -5.28
N ALA A 174 -12.74 -15.06 -6.59
CA ALA A 174 -13.78 -15.21 -7.59
C ALA A 174 -14.28 -16.66 -7.87
N HIS A 175 -14.14 -17.63 -6.97
CA HIS A 175 -14.25 -19.07 -7.28
C HIS A 175 -15.25 -19.84 -6.41
N GLY A 176 -16.46 -19.31 -6.21
CA GLY A 176 -17.52 -20.07 -5.56
C GLY A 176 -18.90 -19.47 -5.76
N GLY A 177 -19.78 -20.17 -6.47
CA GLY A 177 -21.19 -19.80 -6.57
C GLY A 177 -21.86 -20.20 -7.87
N THR A 178 -22.09 -21.49 -8.05
CA THR A 178 -23.03 -22.01 -9.05
C THR A 178 -24.46 -21.82 -8.53
N GLY A 179 -25.24 -20.92 -9.13
CA GLY A 179 -26.70 -21.08 -9.17
C GLY A 179 -27.58 -20.12 -8.37
N THR A 180 -27.24 -18.83 -8.22
CA THR A 180 -28.22 -17.81 -7.83
C THR A 180 -28.31 -16.70 -8.87
N THR A 181 -29.52 -16.19 -9.11
CA THR A 181 -29.88 -15.13 -10.07
C THR A 181 -29.41 -13.73 -9.64
N GLU A 182 -28.80 -13.60 -8.47
CA GLU A 182 -28.15 -12.36 -8.07
C GLU A 182 -26.83 -12.16 -8.85
N PRO A 183 -26.51 -10.93 -9.28
CA PRO A 183 -25.21 -10.68 -9.87
C PRO A 183 -24.14 -11.08 -8.86
N SER A 184 -23.31 -12.05 -9.22
CA SER A 184 -22.23 -12.54 -8.36
C SER A 184 -21.38 -11.39 -7.83
N ALA A 185 -20.79 -11.53 -6.63
CA ALA A 185 -19.94 -10.49 -6.06
C ALA A 185 -18.83 -10.04 -7.03
N ALA A 186 -18.24 -10.99 -7.77
CA ALA A 186 -17.30 -10.70 -8.85
C ALA A 186 -17.92 -9.85 -9.98
N GLY A 187 -19.18 -10.12 -10.37
CA GLY A 187 -19.91 -9.29 -11.32
C GLY A 187 -20.17 -7.88 -10.81
N ARG A 188 -20.52 -7.71 -9.52
CA ARG A 188 -20.68 -6.39 -8.91
C ARG A 188 -19.36 -5.63 -8.83
N ALA A 189 -18.31 -6.26 -8.32
CA ALA A 189 -16.95 -5.70 -8.27
C ALA A 189 -16.48 -5.25 -9.66
N PHE A 190 -16.72 -6.08 -10.69
CA PHE A 190 -16.36 -5.73 -12.05
C PHE A 190 -17.13 -4.52 -12.58
N ARG A 191 -18.44 -4.39 -12.29
CA ARG A 191 -19.20 -3.19 -12.66
C ARG A 191 -18.65 -1.92 -12.03
N TYR A 192 -18.23 -1.98 -10.76
CA TYR A 192 -17.62 -0.85 -10.07
C TYR A 192 -16.24 -0.50 -10.65
N LEU A 193 -15.43 -1.51 -10.97
CA LEU A 193 -14.16 -1.29 -11.68
C LEU A 193 -14.41 -0.66 -13.07
N ASP A 194 -15.40 -1.14 -13.81
CA ASP A 194 -15.73 -0.64 -15.15
C ASP A 194 -16.22 0.82 -15.10
N ALA A 195 -17.00 1.17 -14.07
CA ALA A 195 -17.43 2.54 -13.77
C ALA A 195 -16.24 3.46 -13.47
N SER A 196 -15.22 2.96 -12.74
CA SER A 196 -14.00 3.73 -12.46
C SER A 196 -13.24 4.15 -13.73
N TYR A 197 -13.36 3.38 -14.83
CA TYR A 197 -12.76 3.74 -16.12
C TYR A 197 -13.63 4.69 -16.95
N ASP A 198 -14.95 4.70 -16.75
CA ASP A 198 -15.88 5.50 -17.56
C ASP A 198 -16.06 6.92 -17.02
N LEU A 199 -15.92 7.12 -15.70
CA LEU A 199 -16.29 8.37 -15.03
C LEU A 199 -15.13 9.37 -14.84
N ALA A 200 -13.89 8.94 -15.01
CA ALA A 200 -12.73 9.81 -14.92
C ALA A 200 -11.97 9.91 -16.25
N PRO A 201 -11.41 11.09 -16.60
CA PRO A 201 -10.37 11.15 -17.61
C PRO A 201 -9.23 10.21 -17.21
N VAL A 202 -8.41 9.81 -18.17
CA VAL A 202 -7.33 8.86 -17.92
C VAL A 202 -6.48 9.33 -16.74
N GLU A 203 -6.40 8.51 -15.69
CA GLU A 203 -5.61 8.76 -14.46
C GLU A 203 -4.46 7.75 -14.41
N PRO A 204 -3.29 8.10 -14.96
CA PRO A 204 -2.15 7.20 -15.01
C PRO A 204 -1.72 6.68 -13.64
N GLU A 205 -1.89 7.47 -12.59
CA GLU A 205 -1.56 7.12 -11.20
C GLU A 205 -2.34 5.88 -10.73
N LEU A 206 -3.54 5.66 -11.27
CA LEU A 206 -4.41 4.55 -10.91
C LEU A 206 -4.26 3.35 -11.85
N ALA A 207 -3.56 3.48 -12.97
CA ALA A 207 -3.46 2.46 -14.01
C ALA A 207 -2.98 1.11 -13.45
N ALA A 208 -1.89 1.12 -12.68
CA ALA A 208 -1.34 -0.07 -12.04
C ALA A 208 -2.38 -0.79 -11.18
N TYR A 209 -3.12 0.00 -10.39
CA TYR A 209 -4.05 -0.52 -9.41
C TYR A 209 -5.31 -1.09 -10.08
N ARG A 210 -5.89 -0.36 -11.04
CA ARG A 210 -7.03 -0.84 -11.82
C ARG A 210 -6.70 -2.11 -12.61
N MET A 211 -5.51 -2.19 -13.21
CA MET A 211 -5.10 -3.37 -13.97
C MET A 211 -4.89 -4.60 -13.08
N ARG A 212 -4.34 -4.42 -11.88
CA ARG A 212 -4.25 -5.49 -10.88
C ARG A 212 -5.61 -6.02 -10.47
N LEU A 213 -6.52 -5.12 -10.12
CA LEU A 213 -7.88 -5.53 -9.78
C LEU A 213 -8.60 -6.18 -10.98
N ALA A 214 -8.32 -5.73 -12.20
CA ALA A 214 -8.83 -6.36 -13.40
C ALA A 214 -8.31 -7.79 -13.56
N LEU A 215 -7.03 -8.07 -13.23
CA LEU A 215 -6.46 -9.42 -13.27
C LEU A 215 -7.18 -10.37 -12.30
N ASP A 216 -7.56 -9.89 -11.12
CA ASP A 216 -8.35 -10.68 -10.15
C ASP A 216 -9.77 -10.97 -10.66
N LEU A 217 -10.23 -10.26 -11.70
CA LEU A 217 -11.55 -10.35 -12.31
C LEU A 217 -11.49 -10.77 -13.80
N TYR A 218 -10.45 -11.51 -14.20
CA TYR A 218 -10.13 -11.81 -15.60
C TYR A 218 -11.26 -12.52 -16.37
N GLU A 219 -12.05 -13.36 -15.71
CA GLU A 219 -13.17 -14.10 -16.31
C GLU A 219 -14.25 -13.20 -16.91
N ARG A 220 -14.26 -11.91 -16.54
CA ARG A 220 -15.23 -10.92 -16.99
C ARG A 220 -14.69 -9.95 -18.04
N TRP A 221 -13.46 -10.16 -18.50
CA TRP A 221 -12.85 -9.29 -19.48
C TRP A 221 -13.61 -9.30 -20.81
N SER A 222 -13.77 -8.11 -21.38
CA SER A 222 -14.27 -7.92 -22.74
C SER A 222 -13.26 -7.14 -23.56
N GLY A 223 -13.44 -7.10 -24.89
CA GLY A 223 -12.66 -6.22 -25.77
C GLY A 223 -12.74 -4.74 -25.36
N ARG A 224 -13.90 -4.30 -24.83
CA ARG A 224 -14.09 -2.95 -24.28
C ARG A 224 -13.20 -2.73 -23.05
N THR A 225 -13.13 -3.70 -22.15
CA THR A 225 -12.28 -3.66 -20.95
C THR A 225 -10.80 -3.55 -21.31
N LEU A 226 -10.33 -4.37 -22.27
CA LEU A 226 -8.96 -4.28 -22.78
C LEU A 226 -8.66 -2.91 -23.40
N THR A 227 -9.64 -2.32 -24.09
CA THR A 227 -9.50 -0.98 -24.68
C THR A 227 -9.36 0.11 -23.61
N LYS A 228 -10.15 0.03 -22.53
CA LYS A 228 -10.05 0.93 -21.37
C LYS A 228 -8.67 0.83 -20.70
N MET A 229 -8.22 -0.40 -20.39
CA MET A 229 -6.89 -0.64 -19.83
C MET A 229 -5.77 -0.15 -20.75
N GLY A 230 -5.87 -0.40 -22.06
CA GLY A 230 -4.90 0.07 -23.04
C GLY A 230 -4.84 1.60 -23.13
N ARG A 231 -5.95 2.30 -22.87
CA ARG A 231 -5.99 3.77 -22.79
C ARG A 231 -5.20 4.28 -21.59
N ASP A 232 -5.42 3.71 -20.40
CA ASP A 232 -4.68 4.05 -19.18
C ASP A 232 -3.18 3.77 -19.34
N LEU A 233 -2.83 2.59 -19.87
CA LEU A 233 -1.43 2.24 -20.15
C LEU A 233 -0.78 3.22 -21.12
N ARG A 234 -1.50 3.63 -22.18
CA ARG A 234 -1.00 4.59 -23.15
C ARG A 234 -0.75 5.96 -22.56
N ALA A 235 -1.61 6.44 -21.68
CA ALA A 235 -1.38 7.72 -21.01
C ALA A 235 -0.19 7.64 -20.05
N LEU A 236 -0.08 6.56 -19.27
CA LEU A 236 1.06 6.34 -18.39
C LEU A 236 2.39 6.29 -19.16
N LEU A 237 2.42 5.58 -20.30
CA LEU A 237 3.61 5.51 -21.17
C LEU A 237 3.88 6.80 -21.97
N ARG A 238 3.03 7.83 -21.85
CA ARG A 238 3.28 9.17 -22.39
C ARG A 238 3.95 10.11 -21.39
N MET A 239 3.92 9.78 -20.11
CA MET A 239 4.53 10.58 -19.06
C MET A 239 6.06 10.41 -19.06
N ASP A 240 6.74 11.33 -18.37
CA ASP A 240 8.18 11.23 -18.14
C ASP A 240 8.49 9.92 -17.39
N GLY A 241 9.54 9.21 -17.80
CA GLY A 241 10.00 8.00 -17.12
C GLY A 241 10.35 8.22 -15.65
N ARG A 242 10.66 9.46 -15.23
CA ARG A 242 10.93 9.83 -13.83
C ARG A 242 9.69 10.14 -13.01
N ASP A 243 8.52 10.18 -13.63
CA ASP A 243 7.28 10.49 -12.94
C ASP A 243 6.98 9.46 -11.83
N PRO A 244 6.54 9.89 -10.63
CA PRO A 244 6.22 8.98 -9.53
C PRO A 244 5.23 7.87 -9.89
N ALA A 245 4.21 8.15 -10.73
CA ALA A 245 3.25 7.16 -11.18
C ALA A 245 3.91 6.11 -12.08
N VAL A 246 4.82 6.55 -12.96
CA VAL A 246 5.58 5.67 -13.85
C VAL A 246 6.55 4.79 -13.06
N GLN A 247 7.22 5.35 -12.05
CA GLN A 247 8.09 4.60 -11.14
C GLN A 247 7.30 3.58 -10.31
N ALA A 248 6.17 3.99 -9.72
CA ALA A 248 5.29 3.10 -8.97
C ALA A 248 4.76 1.95 -9.84
N PHE A 249 4.44 2.23 -11.11
CA PHE A 249 4.05 1.19 -12.06
C PHE A 249 5.22 0.25 -12.40
N ARG A 250 6.45 0.76 -12.64
CA ARG A 250 7.65 -0.07 -12.86
C ARG A 250 7.96 -0.99 -11.68
N ASP A 251 7.86 -0.47 -10.46
CA ASP A 251 7.98 -1.27 -9.25
C ASP A 251 6.87 -2.32 -9.20
N GLY A 252 5.67 -1.93 -9.59
CA GLY A 252 4.53 -2.82 -9.66
C GLY A 252 4.73 -3.98 -10.63
N LEU A 253 5.27 -3.72 -11.82
CA LEU A 253 5.61 -4.72 -12.84
C LEU A 253 6.70 -5.69 -12.37
N THR A 254 7.64 -5.21 -11.56
CA THR A 254 8.72 -6.04 -11.03
C THR A 254 8.19 -7.03 -9.98
N ARG A 255 7.15 -6.65 -9.24
CA ARG A 255 6.54 -7.47 -8.18
C ARG A 255 5.41 -8.37 -8.66
N ASP A 256 4.89 -8.14 -9.88
CA ASP A 256 3.66 -8.78 -10.37
C ASP A 256 3.82 -9.26 -11.83
N PRO A 257 4.10 -10.56 -12.05
CA PRO A 257 4.22 -11.14 -13.39
C PRO A 257 2.92 -11.07 -14.22
N GLY A 258 1.76 -11.05 -13.56
CA GLY A 258 0.46 -10.92 -14.22
C GLY A 258 0.30 -9.54 -14.83
N LEU A 259 0.64 -8.49 -14.08
CA LEU A 259 0.64 -7.11 -14.57
C LEU A 259 1.62 -6.92 -15.74
N LEU A 260 2.79 -7.56 -15.68
CA LEU A 260 3.76 -7.58 -16.77
C LEU A 260 3.18 -8.21 -18.04
N ARG A 261 2.58 -9.40 -17.91
CA ARG A 261 1.98 -10.12 -19.04
C ARG A 261 0.82 -9.34 -19.66
N LEU A 262 -0.06 -8.79 -18.84
CA LEU A 262 -1.17 -7.96 -19.30
C LEU A 262 -0.67 -6.73 -20.06
N SER A 263 0.30 -6.02 -19.51
CA SER A 263 0.89 -4.84 -20.18
C SER A 263 1.52 -5.20 -21.52
N ARG A 264 2.17 -6.37 -21.62
CA ARG A 264 2.68 -6.91 -22.88
C ARG A 264 1.55 -7.17 -23.88
N ILE A 265 0.45 -7.80 -23.46
CA ILE A 265 -0.73 -8.04 -24.31
C ILE A 265 -1.33 -6.73 -24.82
N LEU A 266 -1.49 -5.73 -23.95
CA LEU A 266 -2.07 -4.43 -24.30
C LEU A 266 -1.20 -3.65 -25.28
N THR A 267 0.12 -3.84 -25.26
CA THR A 267 1.06 -3.16 -26.17
C THR A 267 1.32 -3.92 -27.48
N GLN A 268 0.91 -5.18 -27.60
CA GLN A 268 1.19 -6.00 -28.80
C GLN A 268 0.59 -5.42 -30.08
N ARG A 269 -0.59 -4.79 -30.04
CA ARG A 269 -1.25 -4.31 -31.27
C ARG A 269 -0.85 -2.91 -31.71
N ASP A 270 -0.04 -2.20 -30.92
CA ASP A 270 0.32 -0.80 -31.14
C ASP A 270 1.86 -0.65 -31.16
N PRO A 271 2.51 -0.58 -32.34
CA PRO A 271 3.98 -0.54 -32.44
C PRO A 271 4.63 0.63 -31.71
N ALA A 272 3.97 1.79 -31.70
CA ALA A 272 4.48 2.98 -31.00
C ALA A 272 4.40 2.81 -29.49
N LEU A 273 3.30 2.26 -28.99
CA LEU A 273 3.14 1.92 -27.58
C LEU A 273 4.13 0.82 -27.16
N ARG A 274 4.35 -0.17 -28.01
CA ARG A 274 5.33 -1.24 -27.80
C ARG A 274 6.74 -0.67 -27.65
N ALA A 275 7.15 0.26 -28.52
CA ALA A 275 8.46 0.89 -28.44
C ALA A 275 8.66 1.64 -27.10
N ARG A 276 7.66 2.41 -26.66
CA ARG A 276 7.67 3.10 -25.36
C ARG A 276 7.72 2.12 -24.19
N TRP A 277 6.97 1.04 -24.29
CA TRP A 277 7.01 -0.06 -23.32
C TRP A 277 8.42 -0.67 -23.21
N ARG A 278 9.10 -0.97 -24.34
CA ARG A 278 10.48 -1.48 -24.28
C ARG A 278 11.44 -0.49 -23.63
N ALA A 279 11.30 0.80 -23.97
CA ALA A 279 12.11 1.86 -23.36
C ALA A 279 11.88 1.93 -21.85
N LEU A 280 10.64 1.73 -21.38
CA LEU A 280 10.31 1.64 -19.97
C LEU A 280 10.89 0.37 -19.32
N MET A 281 10.92 -0.77 -19.99
CA MET A 281 11.40 -2.01 -19.39
C MET A 281 12.93 -2.09 -19.32
N GLY A 282 13.64 -1.37 -20.19
CA GLY A 282 15.10 -1.44 -20.32
C GLY A 282 15.57 -2.73 -21.03
N PRO A 283 16.83 -2.79 -21.49
CA PRO A 283 17.37 -3.98 -22.14
C PRO A 283 17.45 -5.15 -21.13
N GLY A 284 16.77 -6.27 -21.42
CA GLY A 284 16.92 -7.53 -20.67
C GLY A 284 15.66 -8.12 -20.02
N ARG A 285 14.52 -7.41 -19.98
CA ARG A 285 13.28 -7.89 -19.30
C ARG A 285 12.21 -8.50 -20.21
N GLU A 286 12.51 -8.74 -21.49
CA GLU A 286 11.54 -9.31 -22.45
C GLU A 286 11.55 -10.85 -22.52
N GLY A 287 12.55 -11.51 -21.94
CA GLY A 287 12.83 -12.94 -22.13
C GLY A 287 12.19 -13.93 -21.13
N GLY A 288 11.14 -13.53 -20.42
CA GLY A 288 10.40 -14.37 -19.47
C GLY A 288 8.92 -14.48 -19.78
#